data_AF-A0A1G7ZJ77-F1
#
_entry.id   AF-A0A1G7ZJ77-F1
#
_cell.length_a   1.000
_cell.length_b   1.000
_cell.length_c   1.000
_cell.angle_alpha   90.00
_cell.angle_beta   90.00
_cell.angle_gamma   90.00
#
_symmetry.space_group_name_H-M   'P 1'
#
loop_
_entity.id
_entity.type
_entity.pdbx_description
1 polymer ?
#
loop_
_entity_poly.entity_id
_entity_poly.type
_entity_poly.pdbx_seq_one_letter_code
_entity_poly.pdbx_strand_id
1 'polypeptide(L)'
;MPPRIPADVALTAAIRQLEQAVAEQERAANRILGLAELLVERQPGEAERLRVEGIMEACGFQDITGQRLRKVGNLLKHLARELDVTIPPPPADADGASGKPRPGLSQQEVDRLLRRRP
;
A
#
# COMPACT_ATOMS: atom_id res chain seq x y z
N MET A 1 -28.29 27.66 -2.16
CA MET A 1 -26.97 27.77 -1.50
C MET A 1 -26.58 26.35 -1.07
N PRO A 2 -25.43 25.80 -1.51
CA PRO A 2 -25.05 24.44 -1.13
C PRO A 2 -24.83 24.37 0.39
N PRO A 3 -25.11 23.22 1.03
CA PRO A 3 -24.91 23.05 2.46
C PRO A 3 -23.43 23.20 2.80
N ARG A 4 -23.11 24.02 3.81
CA ARG A 4 -21.75 24.14 4.35
C ARG A 4 -21.46 22.91 5.21
N ILE A 5 -20.52 22.09 4.76
CA ILE A 5 -20.01 20.96 5.54
C ILE A 5 -19.17 21.53 6.69
N PRO A 6 -19.37 21.07 7.94
CA PRO A 6 -18.50 21.43 9.06
C PRO A 6 -17.02 21.12 8.76
N ALA A 7 -16.11 22.02 9.13
CA ALA A 7 -14.70 21.95 8.72
C ALA A 7 -13.97 20.72 9.30
N ASP A 8 -14.36 20.31 10.50
CA ASP A 8 -13.94 19.10 11.21
C ASP A 8 -14.35 17.82 10.47
N VAL A 9 -15.58 17.79 9.95
CA VAL A 9 -16.10 16.68 9.14
C VAL A 9 -15.35 16.60 7.81
N ALA A 10 -15.12 17.74 7.15
CA ALA A 10 -14.38 17.80 5.90
C ALA A 10 -12.91 17.37 6.07
N LEU A 11 -12.24 17.81 7.14
CA LEU A 11 -10.86 17.43 7.47
C LEU A 11 -10.74 15.93 7.74
N THR A 12 -11.66 15.37 8.52
CA THR A 12 -11.70 13.93 8.81
C THR A 12 -11.88 13.11 7.54
N ALA A 13 -12.78 13.52 6.65
CA ALA A 13 -12.98 12.86 5.37
C ALA A 13 -11.73 12.93 4.48
N ALA A 14 -11.07 14.10 4.43
CA ALA A 14 -9.85 14.29 3.65
C ALA A 14 -8.69 13.42 4.14
N ILE A 15 -8.48 13.32 5.46
CA ILE A 15 -7.46 12.44 6.05
C ILE A 15 -7.74 10.99 5.65
N ARG A 16 -8.99 10.51 5.77
CA ARG A 16 -9.35 9.14 5.40
C ARG A 16 -9.11 8.84 3.92
N GLN A 17 -9.52 9.75 3.05
CA GLN A 17 -9.30 9.62 1.60
C GLN A 17 -7.81 9.57 1.27
N LEU A 18 -6.99 10.40 1.92
CA LEU A 18 -5.53 10.37 1.74
C LEU A 18 -4.94 9.01 2.16
N GLU A 19 -5.33 8.48 3.33
CA GLU A 19 -4.82 7.19 3.79
C GLU A 19 -5.24 6.03 2.90
N GLN A 20 -6.49 6.03 2.44
CA GLN A 20 -7.00 5.04 1.51
C GLN A 20 -6.24 5.09 0.18
N ALA A 21 -6.04 6.28 -0.40
CA ALA A 21 -5.31 6.46 -1.64
C ALA A 21 -3.85 5.97 -1.53
N VAL A 22 -3.18 6.26 -0.41
CA VAL A 22 -1.82 5.76 -0.13
C VAL A 22 -1.81 4.23 -0.07
N ALA A 23 -2.74 3.61 0.65
CA ALA A 23 -2.83 2.16 0.75
C ALA A 23 -3.16 1.47 -0.58
N GLU A 24 -4.01 2.07 -1.41
CA GLU A 24 -4.32 1.60 -2.76
C GLU A 24 -3.09 1.70 -3.68
N GLN A 25 -2.37 2.83 -3.64
CA GLN A 25 -1.14 3.02 -4.40
C GLN A 25 -0.07 1.98 -4.02
N GLU A 26 0.09 1.70 -2.72
CA GLU A 26 0.99 0.66 -2.19
C GLU A 26 0.66 -0.73 -2.70
N ARG A 27 -0.60 -1.11 -2.64
CA ARG A 27 -1.05 -2.40 -3.18
C ARG A 27 -0.82 -2.48 -4.70
N ALA A 28 -1.10 -1.41 -5.43
CA ALA A 28 -0.93 -1.38 -6.88
C ALA A 28 0.54 -1.55 -7.29
N ALA A 29 1.46 -0.79 -6.68
CA ALA A 29 2.88 -0.90 -7.01
C ALA A 29 3.48 -2.24 -6.61
N ASN A 30 3.15 -2.78 -5.43
CA ASN A 30 3.57 -4.13 -5.04
C ASN A 30 3.11 -5.19 -6.04
N ARG A 31 1.87 -5.04 -6.55
CA ARG A 31 1.34 -5.93 -7.59
C ARG A 31 2.09 -5.78 -8.92
N ILE A 32 2.40 -4.55 -9.34
CA ILE A 32 3.17 -4.29 -10.56
C ILE A 32 4.58 -4.88 -10.44
N LEU A 33 5.25 -4.66 -9.30
CA LEU A 33 6.58 -5.20 -9.04
C LEU A 33 6.59 -6.74 -9.09
N GLY A 34 5.65 -7.39 -8.42
CA GLY A 34 5.54 -8.86 -8.46
C GLY A 34 5.23 -9.39 -9.88
N LEU A 35 4.43 -8.68 -10.68
CA LEU A 35 4.21 -9.05 -12.08
C LEU A 35 5.49 -8.88 -12.93
N ALA A 36 6.26 -7.81 -12.68
CA ALA A 36 7.52 -7.57 -13.35
C ALA A 36 8.55 -8.67 -13.02
N GLU A 37 8.65 -9.09 -11.76
CA GLU A 37 9.50 -10.21 -11.34
C GLU A 37 9.12 -11.52 -12.07
N LEU A 38 7.82 -11.84 -12.14
CA LEU A 38 7.33 -12.99 -12.91
C LEU A 38 7.64 -12.92 -14.41
N LEU A 39 7.69 -11.71 -14.99
CA LEU A 39 8.10 -11.54 -16.39
C LEU A 39 9.59 -11.83 -16.56
N VAL A 40 10.45 -11.42 -15.61
CA VAL A 40 11.89 -11.75 -15.63
C VAL A 40 12.12 -13.25 -15.54
N GLU A 41 11.37 -13.97 -14.69
CA GLU A 41 11.48 -15.43 -14.53
C GLU A 41 11.22 -16.21 -15.82
N ARG A 42 10.45 -15.63 -16.75
CA ARG A 42 10.16 -16.22 -18.06
C ARG A 42 11.30 -16.09 -19.07
N GLN A 43 12.45 -15.55 -18.65
CA GLN A 43 13.63 -15.32 -19.50
C GLN A 43 13.30 -14.53 -20.77
N PRO A 44 12.80 -13.29 -20.62
CA PRO A 44 12.42 -12.46 -21.74
C PRO A 44 13.64 -12.12 -22.60
N GLY A 45 13.40 -11.78 -23.88
CA GLY A 45 14.45 -11.27 -24.74
C GLY A 45 15.06 -9.97 -24.19
N GLU A 46 16.26 -9.62 -24.62
CA GLU A 46 17.03 -8.48 -24.09
C GLU A 46 16.25 -7.16 -24.02
N ALA A 47 15.53 -6.81 -25.09
CA ALA A 47 14.73 -5.58 -25.15
C ALA A 47 13.55 -5.58 -24.18
N GLU A 48 12.95 -6.74 -23.92
CA GLU A 48 11.85 -6.88 -22.95
C GLU A 48 12.39 -6.89 -21.52
N ARG A 49 13.53 -7.56 -21.28
CA ARG A 49 14.24 -7.52 -20.00
C ARG A 49 14.55 -6.08 -19.57
N LEU A 50 15.11 -5.25 -20.46
CA LEU A 50 15.43 -3.86 -20.16
C LEU A 50 14.19 -3.04 -19.76
N ARG A 51 13.05 -3.27 -20.42
CA ARG A 51 11.78 -2.61 -20.08
C ARG A 51 11.26 -3.05 -18.72
N VAL A 52 11.34 -4.35 -18.42
CA VAL A 52 10.89 -4.91 -17.14
C VAL A 52 11.77 -4.42 -15.98
N GLU A 53 13.09 -4.37 -16.17
CA GLU A 53 14.02 -3.80 -15.18
C GLU A 53 13.71 -2.31 -14.90
N GLY A 54 13.39 -1.53 -15.95
CA GLY A 54 12.96 -0.13 -15.78
C GLY A 54 11.64 0.02 -15.00
N ILE A 55 10.69 -0.91 -15.15
CA ILE A 55 9.45 -0.94 -14.35
C ILE A 55 9.76 -1.26 -12.88
N MET A 56 10.65 -2.22 -12.63
CA MET A 56 11.05 -2.60 -11.28
C MET A 56 11.73 -1.44 -10.54
N GLU A 57 12.65 -0.74 -11.22
CA GLU A 57 13.32 0.44 -10.67
C GLU A 57 12.32 1.57 -10.36
N ALA A 58 11.39 1.84 -11.28
CA ALA A 58 10.34 2.83 -11.06
C ALA A 58 9.44 2.49 -9.85
N CYS A 59 9.14 1.20 -9.64
CA CYS A 59 8.40 0.75 -8.46
C CYS A 59 9.23 0.88 -7.17
N GLY A 60 10.55 0.74 -7.24
CA GLY A 60 11.45 0.95 -6.09
C GLY A 60 11.39 2.37 -5.50
N PHE A 61 11.20 3.40 -6.32
CA PHE A 61 11.04 4.79 -5.85
C PHE A 61 9.73 5.05 -5.10
N GLN A 62 8.76 4.14 -5.19
CA GLN A 62 7.47 4.29 -4.53
C GLN A 62 7.58 4.36 -3.01
N ASP A 63 8.54 3.65 -2.39
CA ASP A 63 8.71 3.62 -0.94
C ASP A 63 8.94 5.03 -0.34
N ILE A 64 9.74 5.85 -1.01
CA ILE A 64 9.97 7.25 -0.59
C ILE A 64 8.68 8.07 -0.65
N THR A 65 7.86 7.86 -1.70
CA THR A 65 6.58 8.55 -1.87
C THR A 65 5.57 8.13 -0.81
N GLY A 66 5.42 6.82 -0.55
CA GLY A 66 4.54 6.29 0.49
C GLY A 66 4.93 6.82 1.88
N GLN A 67 6.23 6.83 2.21
CA GLN A 67 6.73 7.40 3.46
C GLN A 67 6.41 8.89 3.62
N ARG A 68 6.57 9.69 2.56
CA ARG A 68 6.23 11.13 2.60
C ARG A 68 4.74 11.36 2.81
N LEU A 69 3.88 10.63 2.10
CA LEU A 69 2.43 10.76 2.23
C LEU A 69 1.94 10.30 3.60
N ARG A 70 2.51 9.23 4.16
CA ARG A 70 2.24 8.82 5.56
C ARG A 70 2.61 9.91 6.56
N LYS A 71 3.76 10.59 6.39
CA LYS A 71 4.15 11.72 7.25
C LYS A 71 3.14 12.86 7.18
N VAL A 72 2.64 13.20 5.99
CA VAL A 72 1.58 14.20 5.82
C VAL A 72 0.29 13.76 6.51
N GLY A 73 -0.16 12.52 6.32
CA GLY A 73 -1.33 11.99 7.01
C GLY A 73 -1.20 12.05 8.53
N ASN A 74 -0.03 11.68 9.07
CA ASN A 74 0.25 11.75 10.52
C ASN A 74 0.26 13.20 11.04
N LEU A 75 0.83 14.13 10.27
CA LEU A 75 0.80 15.55 10.63
C LEU A 75 -0.64 16.07 10.66
N LEU A 76 -1.46 15.75 9.65
CA LEU A 76 -2.87 16.17 9.61
C LEU A 76 -3.66 15.60 10.79
N LYS A 77 -3.41 14.34 11.18
CA LYS A 77 -4.00 13.73 12.38
C LYS A 77 -3.57 14.43 13.66
N HIS A 78 -2.29 14.81 13.76
CA HIS A 78 -1.79 15.56 14.90
C HIS A 78 -2.47 16.93 15.00
N LEU A 79 -2.53 17.68 13.89
CA LEU A 79 -3.22 18.97 13.83
C LEU A 79 -4.71 18.86 14.16
N ALA A 80 -5.39 17.80 13.69
CA ALA A 80 -6.79 17.56 14.02
C ALA A 80 -7.00 17.36 15.54
N ARG A 81 -6.07 16.66 16.22
CA ARG A 81 -6.13 16.48 17.68
C ARG A 81 -5.94 17.79 18.43
N GLU A 82 -5.01 18.64 17.99
CA GLU A 82 -4.80 19.97 18.59
C GLU A 82 -6.01 20.90 18.41
N LEU A 83 -6.86 20.63 17.42
CA LEU A 83 -8.09 21.37 17.13
C LEU A 83 -9.35 20.72 17.73
N ASP A 84 -9.20 19.73 18.63
CA ASP A 84 -10.30 18.94 19.22
C ASP A 84 -11.22 18.26 18.18
N VAL A 85 -10.71 18.00 16.98
CA VAL A 85 -11.42 17.26 15.93
C VAL A 85 -11.27 15.77 16.19
N THR A 86 -12.38 15.12 16.54
CA THR A 86 -12.42 13.66 16.74
C THR A 86 -12.43 12.95 15.39
N ILE A 87 -11.32 12.27 15.07
CA ILE A 87 -11.24 11.38 13.90
C ILE A 87 -11.69 9.99 14.36
N PRO A 88 -12.87 9.50 13.93
CA PRO A 88 -13.28 8.15 14.28
C PRO A 88 -12.34 7.14 13.59
N PRO A 89 -12.06 5.98 14.21
CA PRO A 89 -11.31 4.93 13.56
C PRO A 89 -11.96 4.56 12.21
N PRO A 90 -11.17 4.13 11.21
CA PRO A 90 -11.74 3.65 9.96
C PRO A 90 -12.74 2.52 10.26
N PRO A 91 -13.86 2.43 9.52
CA PRO A 91 -14.78 1.31 9.66
C PRO A 91 -13.99 0.02 9.41
N ALA A 92 -14.17 -0.97 10.30
CA ALA A 92 -13.60 -2.29 10.12
C ALA A 92 -14.20 -2.90 8.84
N ASP A 93 -13.40 -2.86 7.77
CA ASP A 93 -13.54 -3.54 6.48
C ASP A 93 -14.95 -4.04 6.12
N ALA A 94 -15.75 -3.17 5.51
CA ALA A 94 -16.88 -3.58 4.69
C ALA A 94 -16.47 -3.72 3.22
N ASP A 95 -15.32 -4.34 2.93
CA ASP A 95 -14.98 -4.80 1.57
C ASP A 95 -13.86 -5.85 1.57
N GLY A 96 -14.12 -6.95 2.28
CA GLY A 96 -13.22 -8.10 2.42
C GLY A 96 -13.90 -9.44 2.22
N ALA A 97 -14.96 -9.51 1.41
CA ALA A 97 -15.51 -10.79 0.96
C ALA A 97 -14.64 -11.39 -0.16
N SER A 98 -13.42 -11.84 0.19
CA SER A 98 -12.72 -12.98 -0.43
C SER A 98 -11.32 -13.17 0.15
N GLY A 99 -11.14 -14.27 0.89
CA GLY A 99 -9.84 -14.80 1.27
C GLY A 99 -9.40 -14.42 2.68
N LYS A 100 -9.62 -15.32 3.64
CA LYS A 100 -8.88 -15.29 4.91
C LYS A 100 -7.38 -15.12 4.60
N PRO A 101 -6.65 -14.22 5.28
CA PRO A 101 -5.20 -14.16 5.12
C PRO A 101 -4.65 -15.53 5.53
N ARG A 102 -4.14 -16.28 4.54
CA ARG A 102 -3.41 -17.51 4.86
C ARG A 102 -2.17 -17.07 5.62
N PRO A 103 -1.96 -17.54 6.87
CA PRO A 103 -0.71 -17.25 7.55
C PRO A 103 0.42 -17.74 6.64
N GLY A 104 1.34 -16.83 6.32
CA GLY A 104 2.56 -17.19 5.60
C GLY A 104 3.30 -18.28 6.38
N LEU A 105 4.12 -19.05 5.65
CA LEU A 105 4.94 -20.08 6.27
C LEU A 105 5.83 -19.45 7.35
N SER A 106 5.87 -20.07 8.52
CA SER A 106 6.82 -19.72 9.56
C SER A 106 8.25 -19.95 9.07
N GLN A 107 9.21 -19.23 9.65
CA GLN A 107 10.63 -19.38 9.30
C GLN A 107 11.12 -20.84 9.37
N GLN A 108 10.58 -21.62 10.32
CA GLN A 108 10.91 -23.02 10.49
C GLN A 108 10.40 -23.91 9.33
N GLU A 109 9.27 -23.54 8.72
CA GLU A 109 8.70 -24.24 7.57
C GLU A 109 9.46 -23.91 6.28
N VAL A 110 9.92 -22.66 6.15
CA VAL A 110 10.80 -22.22 5.05
C VAL A 110 12.12 -22.98 5.08
N ASP A 111 12.77 -23.06 6.24
CA ASP A 111 14.04 -23.79 6.41
C ASP A 111 13.90 -25.29 6.10
N ARG A 112 12.74 -25.87 6.44
CA ARG A 112 12.43 -27.28 6.15
C ARG A 112 12.23 -27.54 4.67
N LEU A 113 11.60 -26.62 3.94
CA LEU A 113 11.41 -26.71 2.50
C LEU A 113 12.73 -26.59 1.73
N LEU A 114 13.61 -25.68 2.15
CA LEU A 114 14.92 -25.47 1.52
C LEU A 114 15.88 -26.64 1.78
N ARG A 115 15.76 -27.32 2.92
CA ARG A 115 16.53 -28.53 3.24
C ARG A 115 16.04 -29.80 2.53
N ARG A 116 14.87 -29.78 1.89
CA ARG A 116 14.24 -30.97 1.29
C ARG A 116 14.35 -31.06 -0.23
N ARG A 117 15.13 -30.19 -0.87
CA ARG A 117 15.48 -30.36 -2.29
C ARG A 117 16.67 -31.33 -2.42
N PRO A 118 16.55 -32.42 -3.21
CA PRO A 118 17.70 -33.22 -3.63
C PRO A 118 18.62 -32.42 -4.56
#